data_AF-A0A5K7YNW3-F1
#
_entry.id   AF-A0A5K7YNW3-F1
#
_cell.length_a   1.000
_cell.length_b   1.000
_cell.length_c   1.000
_cell.angle_alpha   90.00
_cell.angle_beta   90.00
_cell.angle_gamma   90.00
#
_symmetry.space_group_name_H-M   'P 1'
#
loop_
_entity.id
_entity.type
_entity.pdbx_description
1 polymer ?
#
loop_
_entity_poly.entity_id
_entity_poly.type
_entity_poly.pdbx_seq_one_letter_code
_entity_poly.pdbx_strand_id
1 'polypeptide(L)'
;MILVDLMKGTDTPVVILGDMNDAQMSNTLNVVTGQPNYLVGLDQGGSDVDLYTVGTLQEYRSLRDVYYTRIHQNQRESLDHILVSQEFYNSAKKRIWAFTGMQIFNDHLNHDHHRADGTSDHGIVRATFEYRPNRGQAMRSTSSPARGTARSRQTP
;
A
#
# COMPACT_ATOMS: atom_id res chain seq x y z
N MET A 1 15.06 8.59 10.07
CA MET A 1 14.52 7.98 8.82
C MET A 1 13.01 8.19 8.82
N ILE A 2 12.45 9.08 7.97
CA ILE A 2 11.06 9.59 8.13
C ILE A 2 10.00 8.47 8.26
N LEU A 3 9.94 7.52 7.33
CA LEU A 3 8.93 6.44 7.36
C LEU A 3 9.19 5.41 8.46
N VAL A 4 10.45 5.01 8.65
CA VAL A 4 10.83 4.05 9.69
C VAL A 4 10.50 4.61 11.08
N ASP A 5 10.78 5.88 11.32
CA ASP A 5 10.50 6.54 12.60
C ASP A 5 8.99 6.66 12.85
N LEU A 6 8.18 6.75 11.78
CA LEU A 6 6.72 6.78 11.88
C LEU A 6 6.11 5.41 12.18
N MET A 7 6.67 4.34 11.60
CA MET A 7 6.10 2.99 11.71
C MET A 7 6.60 2.26 12.95
N LYS A 8 7.91 2.32 13.23
CA LYS A 8 8.58 1.48 14.22
C LYS A 8 8.03 1.67 15.63
N GLY A 9 7.58 0.57 16.23
CA GLY A 9 7.04 0.50 17.57
C GLY A 9 5.64 1.11 17.71
N THR A 10 4.98 1.46 16.60
CA THR A 10 3.65 2.08 16.61
C THR A 10 2.59 1.12 16.05
N ASP A 11 1.34 1.57 16.10
CA ASP A 11 0.21 0.94 15.39
C ASP A 11 -0.34 1.94 14.34
N THR A 12 0.50 2.88 13.88
CA THR A 12 0.11 3.94 12.94
C THR A 12 -0.01 3.37 11.54
N PRO A 13 -1.22 3.33 10.93
CA PRO A 13 -1.35 2.82 9.57
C PRO A 13 -0.70 3.79 8.58
N VAL A 14 0.17 3.27 7.71
CA VAL A 14 0.86 4.05 6.67
C VAL A 14 0.47 3.53 5.29
N VAL A 15 0.17 4.47 4.40
CA VAL A 15 -0.07 4.23 2.97
C VAL A 15 0.88 5.14 2.18
N ILE A 16 1.56 4.56 1.20
CA ILE A 16 2.43 5.27 0.26
C ILE A 16 1.88 5.04 -1.14
N LEU A 17 1.73 6.14 -1.88
CA LEU A 17 1.27 6.13 -3.27
C LEU A 17 2.39 6.70 -4.12
N GLY A 18 2.73 6.03 -5.22
CA GLY A 18 3.68 6.60 -6.17
C GLY A 18 3.97 5.71 -7.36
N ASP A 19 4.43 6.36 -8.42
CA ASP A 19 5.11 5.71 -9.53
C ASP A 19 6.55 5.43 -9.12
N MET A 20 6.91 4.15 -9.00
CA MET A 20 8.26 3.73 -8.65
C MET A 20 9.11 3.52 -9.92
N ASN A 21 8.47 3.59 -11.10
CA ASN A 21 9.06 3.31 -12.41
C ASN A 21 9.77 1.94 -12.46
N ASP A 22 9.26 1.00 -11.68
CA ASP A 22 9.82 -0.33 -11.48
C ASP A 22 8.69 -1.33 -11.22
N ALA A 23 8.81 -2.56 -11.72
CA ALA A 23 7.80 -3.59 -11.53
C ALA A 23 7.75 -4.09 -10.07
N GLN A 24 6.63 -4.74 -9.69
CA GLN A 24 6.44 -5.31 -8.35
C GLN A 24 7.57 -6.25 -7.91
N MET A 25 8.17 -6.99 -8.85
CA MET A 25 9.25 -7.96 -8.59
C MET A 25 10.66 -7.35 -8.67
N SER A 26 10.78 -6.03 -8.84
CA SER A 26 12.07 -5.35 -8.97
C SER A 26 12.87 -5.36 -7.66
N ASN A 27 14.20 -5.32 -7.78
CA ASN A 27 15.07 -5.17 -6.61
C ASN A 27 14.79 -3.87 -5.84
N THR A 28 14.40 -2.80 -6.54
CA THR A 28 14.03 -1.51 -5.94
C THR A 28 12.85 -1.69 -4.98
N LEU A 29 11.77 -2.31 -5.45
CA LEU A 29 10.58 -2.58 -4.63
C LEU A 29 10.90 -3.53 -3.48
N ASN A 30 11.73 -4.54 -3.70
CA ASN A 30 12.17 -5.46 -2.65
C ASN A 30 12.92 -4.75 -1.51
N VAL A 31 13.77 -3.77 -1.83
CA VAL A 31 14.48 -2.96 -0.82
C VAL A 31 13.51 -2.03 -0.09
N VAL A 32 12.61 -1.36 -0.81
CA VAL A 32 11.63 -0.42 -0.22
C VAL A 32 10.64 -1.14 0.69
N THR A 33 10.19 -2.33 0.30
CA THR A 33 9.22 -3.13 1.05
C THR A 33 9.83 -3.90 2.22
N GLY A 34 11.16 -4.01 2.28
CA GLY A 34 11.82 -4.91 3.23
C GLY A 34 11.62 -6.39 2.90
N GLN A 35 11.18 -6.70 1.67
CA GLN A 35 10.85 -8.05 1.21
C GLN A 35 11.82 -8.48 0.11
N PRO A 36 13.09 -8.81 0.45
CA PRO A 36 14.15 -9.02 -0.52
C PRO A 36 13.87 -10.12 -1.54
N ASN A 37 13.07 -11.14 -1.17
CA ASN A 37 12.59 -12.22 -2.02
C ASN A 37 11.40 -12.84 -1.28
N TYR A 38 10.24 -13.05 -1.95
CA TYR A 38 9.03 -13.69 -1.42
C TYR A 38 9.39 -14.75 -0.36
N LEU A 39 9.25 -14.38 0.92
CA LEU A 39 9.59 -15.24 2.04
C LEU A 39 8.53 -16.34 2.11
N VAL A 40 8.84 -17.44 1.45
CA VAL A 40 8.27 -18.75 1.72
C VAL A 40 8.30 -18.95 3.24
N GLY A 41 7.13 -18.91 3.90
CA GLY A 41 7.00 -19.27 5.31
C GLY A 41 6.73 -18.16 6.33
N LEU A 42 6.42 -16.92 5.93
CA LEU A 42 5.88 -15.94 6.89
C LEU A 42 4.35 -16.03 6.99
N ASP A 43 3.86 -17.10 7.64
CA ASP A 43 2.47 -17.22 8.12
C ASP A 43 2.10 -16.11 9.12
N GLN A 44 3.10 -15.40 9.65
CA GLN A 44 2.96 -14.17 10.43
C GLN A 44 3.73 -13.08 9.71
N GLY A 45 3.08 -11.95 9.42
CA GLY A 45 3.64 -10.84 8.66
C GLY A 45 5.06 -10.42 9.08
N GLY A 46 5.72 -9.73 8.14
CA GLY A 46 7.08 -9.23 8.20
C GLY A 46 7.34 -8.22 9.33
N SER A 47 8.48 -7.55 9.24
CA SER A 47 8.93 -6.55 10.21
C SER A 47 7.88 -5.46 10.43
N ASP A 48 7.93 -4.84 11.61
CA ASP A 48 7.07 -3.71 12.02
C ASP A 48 7.31 -2.43 11.18
N VAL A 49 8.25 -2.48 10.24
CA VAL A 49 8.62 -1.41 9.30
C VAL A 49 8.57 -1.86 7.84
N ASP A 50 8.11 -3.07 7.57
CA ASP A 50 7.95 -3.57 6.21
C ASP A 50 6.70 -2.96 5.56
N LEU A 51 6.76 -2.85 4.24
CA LEU A 51 5.64 -2.41 3.42
C LEU A 51 5.22 -3.55 2.49
N TYR A 52 3.96 -3.53 2.07
CA TYR A 52 3.38 -4.51 1.16
C TYR A 52 2.82 -3.78 -0.04
N THR A 53 3.14 -4.24 -1.25
CA THR A 53 2.42 -3.75 -2.42
C THR A 53 0.98 -4.27 -2.37
N VAL A 54 0.01 -3.43 -2.73
CA VAL A 54 -1.38 -3.88 -2.85
C VAL A 54 -1.53 -4.96 -3.93
N GLY A 55 -0.68 -4.94 -4.97
CA GLY A 55 -0.60 -6.02 -5.96
C GLY A 55 -0.33 -7.38 -5.31
N THR A 56 0.65 -7.45 -4.42
CA THR A 56 0.95 -8.66 -3.62
C THR A 56 -0.23 -9.06 -2.73
N LEU A 57 -0.92 -8.09 -2.10
CA LEU A 57 -2.13 -8.39 -1.30
C LEU A 57 -3.27 -8.97 -2.16
N GLN A 58 -3.39 -8.52 -3.42
CA GLN A 58 -4.36 -9.03 -4.38
C GLN A 58 -3.98 -10.43 -4.85
N GLU A 59 -2.70 -10.69 -5.15
CA GLU A 59 -2.19 -12.03 -5.51
C GLU A 59 -2.47 -13.07 -4.40
N TYR A 60 -2.27 -12.69 -3.13
CA TYR A 60 -2.59 -13.57 -1.99
C TYR A 60 -4.09 -13.88 -1.88
N ARG A 61 -4.97 -13.07 -2.47
CA ARG A 61 -6.41 -13.33 -2.54
C ARG A 61 -6.82 -14.11 -3.79
N SER A 62 -6.14 -13.90 -4.91
CA SER A 62 -6.46 -14.49 -6.20
C SER A 62 -5.22 -14.52 -7.09
N LEU A 63 -4.75 -15.72 -7.46
CA LEU A 63 -3.65 -15.91 -8.41
C LEU A 63 -4.09 -15.75 -9.88
N ARG A 64 -5.38 -15.45 -10.15
CA ARG A 64 -5.95 -15.45 -11.51
C ARG A 64 -5.84 -14.13 -12.24
N ASP A 65 -5.38 -13.08 -11.58
CA ASP A 65 -5.53 -11.75 -12.12
C ASP A 65 -4.20 -11.19 -12.68
N VAL A 66 -4.22 -10.85 -13.98
CA VAL A 66 -3.09 -10.23 -14.70
C VAL A 66 -3.35 -8.73 -14.78
N TYR A 67 -2.39 -7.92 -14.34
CA TYR A 67 -2.56 -6.49 -14.11
C TYR A 67 -1.42 -5.65 -14.70
N TYR A 68 -1.74 -4.47 -15.26
CA TYR A 68 -0.75 -3.50 -15.75
C TYR A 68 -1.27 -2.07 -15.70
N THR A 69 -0.39 -1.14 -15.36
CA THR A 69 -0.67 0.30 -15.35
C THR A 69 -0.05 1.01 -16.55
N ARG A 70 0.88 0.37 -17.27
CA ARG A 70 1.50 0.91 -18.47
C ARG A 70 1.64 -0.16 -19.54
N ILE A 71 1.48 0.26 -20.80
CA ILE A 71 1.83 -0.56 -21.97
C ILE A 71 3.06 0.09 -22.63
N HIS A 72 4.18 -0.63 -22.69
CA HIS A 72 5.36 -0.19 -23.44
C HIS A 72 5.80 -1.30 -24.40
N GLN A 73 5.88 -1.02 -25.70
CA GLN A 73 6.30 -2.00 -26.72
C GLN A 73 5.57 -3.36 -26.62
N ASN A 74 4.25 -3.32 -26.39
CA ASN A 74 3.40 -4.51 -26.21
C ASN A 74 3.68 -5.33 -24.92
N GLN A 75 4.53 -4.84 -24.02
CA GLN A 75 4.74 -5.37 -22.68
C GLN A 75 3.84 -4.66 -21.69
N ARG A 76 3.22 -5.44 -20.79
CA ARG A 76 2.24 -5.01 -19.80
C ARG A 76 2.91 -5.02 -18.43
N GLU A 77 3.14 -3.84 -17.86
CA GLU A 77 3.83 -3.70 -16.58
C GLU A 77 3.02 -2.82 -15.61
N SER A 78 3.14 -3.08 -14.31
CA SER A 78 2.59 -2.24 -13.25
C SER A 78 3.74 -1.47 -12.60
N LEU A 79 3.81 -0.16 -12.86
CA LEU A 79 4.86 0.74 -12.33
C LEU A 79 4.36 1.61 -11.17
N ASP A 80 3.04 1.81 -11.12
CA ASP A 80 2.37 2.56 -10.07
C ASP A 80 1.99 1.62 -8.92
N HIS A 81 2.43 1.96 -7.72
CA HIS A 81 2.25 1.13 -6.55
C HIS A 81 1.52 1.86 -5.44
N ILE A 82 0.63 1.13 -4.78
CA ILE A 82 0.14 1.45 -3.45
C ILE A 82 0.87 0.53 -2.49
N LEU A 83 1.72 1.10 -1.63
CA LEU A 83 2.40 0.37 -0.57
C LEU A 83 1.71 0.62 0.76
N VAL A 84 1.53 -0.42 1.57
CA VAL A 84 0.84 -0.32 2.85
C VAL A 84 1.62 -0.99 3.96
N SER A 85 1.55 -0.46 5.18
CA SER A 85 2.14 -1.09 6.37
C SER A 85 1.35 -2.33 6.81
N GLN A 86 1.90 -3.10 7.77
CA GLN A 86 1.26 -4.32 8.28
C GLN A 86 -0.17 -4.11 8.81
N GLU A 87 -0.54 -2.90 9.21
CA GLU A 87 -1.88 -2.57 9.73
C GLU A 87 -2.98 -2.78 8.67
N PHE A 88 -2.59 -2.89 7.40
CA PHE A 88 -3.45 -3.21 6.26
C PHE A 88 -3.31 -4.67 5.79
N TYR A 89 -2.34 -5.42 6.31
CA TYR A 89 -2.11 -6.82 5.93
C TYR A 89 -3.05 -7.76 6.68
N ASN A 90 -3.83 -8.56 5.93
CA ASN A 90 -4.90 -9.37 6.49
C ASN A 90 -4.43 -10.40 7.54
N SER A 91 -3.21 -10.91 7.40
CA SER A 91 -2.60 -11.91 8.31
C SER A 91 -1.74 -11.28 9.42
N ALA A 92 -1.58 -9.94 9.45
CA ALA A 92 -0.84 -9.29 10.51
C ALA A 92 -1.60 -9.33 11.84
N LYS A 93 -0.88 -9.56 12.94
CA LYS A 93 -1.46 -9.53 14.31
C LYS A 93 -2.05 -8.16 14.64
N LYS A 94 -1.39 -7.10 14.16
CA LYS A 94 -1.74 -5.69 14.38
C LYS A 94 -2.73 -5.11 13.36
N ARG A 95 -3.37 -5.91 12.52
CA ARG A 95 -4.31 -5.42 11.49
C ARG A 95 -5.40 -4.51 12.09
N ILE A 96 -5.57 -3.36 11.46
CA ILE A 96 -6.64 -2.38 11.72
C ILE A 96 -7.61 -2.33 10.53
N TRP A 97 -7.06 -2.38 9.32
CA TRP A 97 -7.79 -2.27 8.07
C TRP A 97 -7.69 -3.58 7.31
N ALA A 98 -8.83 -4.16 6.92
CA ALA A 98 -8.86 -5.35 6.11
C ALA A 98 -8.86 -4.98 4.62
N PHE A 99 -7.95 -5.56 3.85
CA PHE A 99 -7.93 -5.41 2.40
C PHE A 99 -9.12 -6.15 1.77
N THR A 100 -9.95 -5.42 1.00
CA THR A 100 -11.17 -5.96 0.38
C THR A 100 -11.09 -6.09 -1.13
N GLY A 101 -10.15 -5.40 -1.79
CA GLY A 101 -9.88 -5.58 -3.20
C GLY A 101 -9.11 -4.43 -3.84
N MET A 102 -8.57 -4.75 -5.01
CA MET A 102 -7.86 -3.82 -5.89
C MET A 102 -8.59 -3.74 -7.24
N GLN A 103 -8.58 -2.57 -7.85
CA GLN A 103 -9.03 -2.32 -9.22
C GLN A 103 -7.98 -1.49 -9.94
N ILE A 104 -7.77 -1.76 -11.22
CA ILE A 104 -6.97 -0.91 -12.10
C ILE A 104 -7.89 -0.39 -13.19
N PHE A 105 -7.91 0.92 -13.36
CA PHE A 105 -8.61 1.58 -14.46
C PHE A 105 -7.58 1.92 -15.55
N ASN A 106 -7.53 1.11 -16.60
CA ASN A 106 -6.57 1.23 -17.71
C ASN A 106 -7.24 1.34 -19.08
N ASP A 107 -8.56 1.48 -19.13
CA ASP A 107 -9.36 1.53 -20.36
C ASP A 107 -8.92 2.68 -21.30
N HIS A 108 -8.38 3.76 -20.73
CA HIS A 108 -7.92 4.93 -21.46
C HIS A 108 -6.50 4.79 -22.06
N LEU A 109 -5.77 3.71 -21.78
CA LEU A 109 -4.43 3.46 -22.35
C LEU A 109 -4.46 3.11 -23.84
N ASN A 110 -5.63 2.77 -24.41
CA ASN A 110 -5.78 2.33 -25.80
C ASN A 110 -6.37 3.41 -26.74
N HIS A 111 -6.41 4.68 -26.34
CA HIS A 111 -6.98 5.76 -27.14
C HIS A 111 -5.91 6.71 -27.70
N ASP A 112 -5.84 6.88 -29.02
CA ASP A 112 -4.83 7.74 -29.67
C ASP A 112 -4.96 9.26 -29.35
N HIS A 113 -6.11 9.71 -28.83
CA HIS A 113 -6.44 11.14 -28.67
C HIS A 113 -6.40 11.62 -27.21
N HIS A 114 -5.23 11.49 -26.58
CA HIS A 114 -5.07 11.74 -25.14
C HIS A 114 -5.36 13.18 -24.65
N ARG A 115 -5.26 14.17 -25.55
CA ARG A 115 -5.36 15.60 -25.21
C ARG A 115 -6.77 16.15 -25.08
N ALA A 116 -7.76 15.53 -25.73
CA ALA A 116 -9.14 16.02 -25.74
C ALA A 116 -9.94 15.54 -24.52
N ASP A 117 -9.62 14.35 -24.01
CA ASP A 117 -10.41 13.64 -23.00
C ASP A 117 -9.76 13.62 -21.61
N GLY A 118 -8.55 14.20 -21.46
CA GLY A 118 -7.82 14.24 -20.18
C GLY A 118 -7.22 12.90 -19.73
N THR A 119 -6.77 12.08 -20.68
CA THR A 119 -6.31 10.71 -20.40
C THR A 119 -4.85 10.67 -19.94
N SER A 120 -4.51 9.72 -19.08
CA SER A 120 -3.15 9.45 -18.56
C SER A 120 -2.48 8.32 -19.36
N ASP A 121 -1.17 8.34 -19.54
CA ASP A 121 -0.40 7.18 -20.07
C ASP A 121 -0.13 6.10 -19.01
N HIS A 122 -0.56 6.37 -17.77
CA HIS A 122 -0.65 5.43 -16.66
C HIS A 122 -2.11 5.10 -16.31
N GLY A 123 -2.36 3.84 -15.96
CA GLY A 123 -3.62 3.37 -15.38
C GLY A 123 -3.75 3.80 -13.91
N ILE A 124 -4.98 3.99 -13.45
CA ILE A 124 -5.25 4.37 -12.06
C ILE A 124 -5.36 3.11 -11.21
N VAL A 125 -4.53 3.01 -10.17
CA VAL A 125 -4.62 1.95 -9.17
C VAL A 125 -5.55 2.37 -8.03
N ARG A 126 -6.54 1.54 -7.73
CA ARG A 126 -7.45 1.71 -6.58
C ARG A 126 -7.36 0.52 -5.65
N ALA A 127 -7.14 0.79 -4.37
CA ALA A 127 -7.26 -0.19 -3.30
C ALA A 127 -8.46 0.15 -2.41
N THR A 128 -9.16 -0.86 -1.92
CA THR A 128 -10.26 -0.70 -0.96
C THR A 128 -9.94 -1.45 0.33
N PHE A 129 -10.16 -0.77 1.45
CA PHE A 129 -9.97 -1.30 2.79
C PHE A 129 -11.19 -1.04 3.66
N GLU A 130 -11.47 -1.97 4.56
CA GLU A 130 -12.57 -1.91 5.53
C GLU A 130 -12.00 -1.80 6.95
N TYR A 131 -12.56 -0.91 7.79
CA TYR A 131 -12.18 -0.85 9.20
C TYR A 131 -12.61 -2.13 9.91
N ARG A 132 -11.64 -2.99 10.24
CA ARG A 132 -11.89 -4.31 10.84
C ARG A 132 -10.71 -4.73 11.74
N PRO A 133 -10.50 -4.03 12.86
CA PRO A 133 -9.37 -4.29 13.74
C PRO A 133 -9.45 -5.69 14.35
N ASN A 134 -8.30 -6.32 14.52
CA ASN A 134 -8.22 -7.54 15.32
C ASN A 134 -8.60 -7.23 16.78
N ARG A 135 -9.12 -8.21 17.54
CA ARG A 135 -9.60 -8.01 18.93
C ARG A 135 -8.62 -7.23 19.81
N GLY A 136 -7.32 -7.48 19.68
CA GLY A 136 -6.28 -6.77 20.44
C GLY A 136 -6.12 -5.30 20.06
N GLN A 137 -6.34 -4.93 18.80
CA GLN A 137 -6.31 -3.53 18.34
C GLN A 137 -7.58 -2.76 18.69
N ALA A 138 -8.73 -3.43 18.65
CA ALA A 138 -10.00 -2.82 19.05
C ALA A 138 -9.93 -2.30 20.50
N MET A 139 -9.37 -3.08 21.43
CA MET A 139 -9.15 -2.67 22.83
C MET A 139 -8.13 -1.54 23.02
N ARG A 140 -7.12 -1.43 22.15
CA ARG A 140 -6.13 -0.33 22.18
C ARG A 140 -6.71 0.99 21.67
N SER A 141 -7.57 0.93 20.65
CA SER A 141 -8.22 2.12 20.10
C SER A 141 -9.20 2.78 21.08
N THR A 142 -9.86 1.99 21.93
CA THR A 142 -10.81 2.50 22.94
C THR A 142 -10.14 3.05 24.20
N SER A 143 -8.84 2.84 24.37
CA SER A 143 -8.08 3.24 25.57
C SER A 143 -7.16 4.45 25.37
N SER A 144 -7.14 5.08 24.18
CA SER A 144 -6.28 6.22 23.89
C SER A 144 -7.07 7.55 23.85
N PRO A 145 -7.01 8.41 24.88
CA PRO A 145 -7.48 9.78 24.78
C PRO A 145 -6.40 10.65 24.10
N ALA A 146 -6.84 11.51 23.19
CA ALA A 146 -6.04 12.41 22.37
C ALA A 146 -4.97 13.18 23.18
N ARG A 147 -3.69 12.99 22.82
CA ARG A 147 -2.63 13.96 23.17
C ARG A 147 -2.63 15.10 22.15
N GLY A 148 -3.61 15.99 22.27
CA GLY A 148 -3.54 17.32 21.69
C GLY A 148 -2.84 18.27 22.68
N THR A 149 -1.53 18.42 22.59
CA THR A 149 -0.84 19.51 23.28
C THR A 149 -0.97 20.78 22.44
N ALA A 150 -2.02 21.56 22.72
CA ALA A 150 -2.11 22.94 22.28
C ALA A 150 -0.95 23.73 22.90
N ARG A 151 0.08 24.05 22.11
CA ARG A 151 1.07 25.05 22.49
C ARG A 151 0.45 26.44 22.29
N SER A 152 0.11 27.09 23.39
CA SER A 152 -0.18 28.53 23.40
C SER A 152 1.06 29.30 22.97
N ARG A 153 0.96 30.07 21.89
CA ARG A 153 1.92 31.13 21.59
C ARG A 153 1.52 32.35 22.41
N GLN A 154 2.32 32.68 23.42
CA GLN A 154 2.38 34.03 23.97
C GLN A 154 3.44 34.80 23.18
N THR A 155 3.01 35.87 22.51
CA THR A 155 3.85 36.94 21.99
C THR A 155 4.32 37.85 23.13
N PRO A 156 5.51 38.43 22.98
CA PRO A 156 5.70 39.85 23.16
C PRO A 156 5.83 40.56 21.80
#